data_AF-A0A2A2J5R5-F1
#
_entry.id   AF-A0A2A2J5R5-F1
#
_cell.length_a   1.000
_cell.length_b   1.000
_cell.length_c   1.000
_cell.angle_alpha   90.00
_cell.angle_beta   90.00
_cell.angle_gamma   90.00
#
_symmetry.space_group_name_H-M   'P 1'
#
loop_
_entity.id
_entity.type
_entity.pdbx_description
1 polymer ?
#
loop_
_entity_poly.entity_id
_entity_poly.type
_entity_poly.pdbx_seq_one_letter_code
_entity_poly.pdbx_strand_id
1 'polypeptide(L)'
;MSAASRDDVLEGPISSKAFQYADLNIRHSGNSEKTLSLVKRAIRMGYDCVAINIDVGDISVTDEMNRLNLSELDASASTEEPPTKKKKRGKKNLTESLNRIPSPFLVDESQLDLSGFEKSGKRFRQYSRLTFTLSDPDILTQIFISKHTKSFDLIAVRPANEAILTSISKKSDLIDIITYQQADNKISWFGKKKIMQVCQTEGICFELAYASALTDRVDRQRVFSNGRQLIYTLKKKGIVFTSQAESLIDLRAPIDAMNMLQLWEVGSDDARQFISGYPKQLLQRAESKRTLRGIVHSTPIVEDRQNGEITAKVPSKNLKESAALKRLLSVKHFKLQVEAAPPKEKQGDEHMEE
;
A
#
# COMPACT_ATOMS: atom_id res chain seq x y z
N MET A 1 33.12 7.82 -40.06
CA MET A 1 32.73 6.57 -39.37
C MET A 1 32.55 6.89 -37.90
N SER A 2 31.36 7.38 -37.51
CA SER A 2 31.05 7.73 -36.13
C SER A 2 30.19 6.64 -35.49
N ALA A 3 30.54 6.32 -34.25
CA ALA A 3 29.98 5.26 -33.44
C ALA A 3 28.45 5.40 -33.27
N ALA A 4 27.75 4.29 -33.50
CA ALA A 4 26.33 4.14 -33.24
C ALA A 4 26.07 4.18 -31.73
N SER A 5 25.23 5.12 -31.30
CA SER A 5 24.62 5.17 -29.97
C SER A 5 23.72 3.95 -29.78
N ARG A 6 24.13 3.06 -28.87
CA ARG A 6 23.26 2.05 -28.27
C ARG A 6 22.35 2.75 -27.26
N ASP A 7 21.13 3.10 -27.67
CA ASP A 7 20.00 3.38 -26.75
C ASP A 7 18.62 3.29 -27.44
N ASP A 8 18.51 2.58 -28.57
CA ASP A 8 17.19 2.22 -29.12
C ASP A 8 16.73 0.89 -28.55
N VAL A 9 16.26 0.93 -27.29
CA VAL A 9 15.38 -0.12 -26.77
C VAL A 9 14.06 0.02 -27.51
N LEU A 10 13.80 -0.94 -28.39
CA LEU A 10 12.56 -1.14 -29.14
C LEU A 10 11.32 -1.03 -28.23
N GLU A 11 10.72 0.16 -28.15
CA GLU A 11 9.35 0.35 -27.70
C GLU A 11 8.41 -0.20 -28.78
N GLY A 12 8.16 -1.51 -28.73
CA GLY A 12 7.07 -2.11 -29.49
C GLY A 12 5.70 -1.58 -29.03
N PRO A 13 4.66 -1.59 -29.89
CA PRO A 13 3.33 -1.08 -29.55
C PRO A 13 2.56 -2.12 -28.72
N ILE A 14 3.02 -2.38 -27.50
CA ILE A 14 2.29 -3.18 -26.52
C ILE A 14 1.51 -2.21 -25.63
N SER A 15 0.37 -1.75 -26.17
CA SER A 15 -0.77 -1.15 -25.45
C SER A 15 -0.44 -0.43 -24.14
N SER A 16 -0.20 0.88 -24.24
CA SER A 16 -0.10 1.87 -23.17
C SER A 16 -1.37 2.04 -22.29
N LYS A 17 -2.26 1.03 -22.22
CA LYS A 17 -3.50 1.01 -21.42
C LYS A 17 -3.24 0.70 -19.93
N ALA A 18 -2.08 1.14 -19.44
CA ALA A 18 -1.45 0.79 -18.17
C ALA A 18 -1.88 1.72 -17.01
N PHE A 19 -1.66 1.26 -15.78
CA PHE A 19 -1.74 2.02 -14.52
C PHE A 19 -1.37 3.50 -14.70
N GLN A 20 -2.25 4.44 -14.31
CA GLN A 20 -2.04 5.87 -14.54
C GLN A 20 -1.76 6.67 -13.28
N TYR A 21 -2.69 6.71 -12.32
CA TYR A 21 -2.63 7.54 -11.13
C TYR A 21 -3.16 6.76 -9.93
N ALA A 22 -2.39 6.75 -8.84
CA ALA A 22 -2.81 6.14 -7.60
C ALA A 22 -2.91 7.16 -6.47
N ASP A 23 -3.91 6.96 -5.62
CA ASP A 23 -3.90 7.49 -4.25
C ASP A 23 -3.82 6.32 -3.27
N LEU A 24 -2.70 6.23 -2.56
CA LEU A 24 -2.41 5.10 -1.68
C LEU A 24 -2.74 5.37 -0.20
N ASN A 25 -3.49 6.44 0.11
CA ASN A 25 -3.85 6.75 1.50
C ASN A 25 -5.23 7.40 1.64
N ILE A 26 -6.31 6.68 1.31
CA ILE A 26 -7.66 7.10 1.72
C ILE A 26 -7.96 6.51 3.10
N ARG A 27 -8.20 7.34 4.11
CA ARG A 27 -8.39 6.84 5.48
C ARG A 27 -9.78 6.26 5.70
N HIS A 28 -9.82 5.09 6.31
CA HIS A 28 -11.05 4.47 6.80
C HIS A 28 -11.15 4.66 8.32
N SER A 29 -12.13 5.47 8.75
CA SER A 29 -12.39 5.79 10.16
C SER A 29 -13.57 4.99 10.74
N GLY A 30 -13.83 3.78 10.23
CA GLY A 30 -14.93 2.92 10.69
C GLY A 30 -16.31 3.19 10.05
N ASN A 31 -16.48 4.31 9.36
CA ASN A 31 -17.70 4.62 8.60
C ASN A 31 -17.56 4.14 7.13
N SER A 32 -18.26 3.06 6.78
CA SER A 32 -18.23 2.46 5.45
C SER A 32 -18.79 3.37 4.36
N GLU A 33 -19.88 4.10 4.63
CA GLU A 33 -20.52 5.01 3.67
C GLU A 33 -19.63 6.20 3.34
N LYS A 34 -18.91 6.73 4.33
CA LYS A 34 -17.94 7.82 4.14
C LYS A 34 -16.80 7.34 3.23
N THR A 35 -16.26 6.15 3.50
CA THR A 35 -15.20 5.56 2.66
C THR A 35 -15.68 5.25 1.25
N LEU A 36 -16.90 4.72 1.08
CA LEU A 36 -17.52 4.53 -0.23
C LEU A 36 -17.60 5.86 -1.00
N SER A 37 -18.04 6.94 -0.34
CA SER A 37 -18.14 8.26 -0.95
C SER A 37 -16.78 8.81 -1.38
N LEU A 38 -15.72 8.60 -0.57
CA LEU A 38 -14.35 8.97 -0.90
C LEU A 38 -13.83 8.21 -2.13
N VAL A 39 -14.06 6.89 -2.19
CA VAL A 39 -13.66 6.07 -3.33
C VAL A 39 -14.40 6.47 -4.60
N LYS A 40 -15.72 6.70 -4.51
CA LYS A 40 -16.53 7.25 -5.64
C LYS A 40 -15.97 8.57 -6.14
N ARG A 41 -15.59 9.47 -5.23
CA ARG A 41 -14.99 10.76 -5.58
C ARG A 41 -13.62 10.59 -6.25
N ALA A 42 -12.77 9.69 -5.76
CA ALA A 42 -11.47 9.40 -6.35
C ALA A 42 -11.60 8.88 -7.79
N ILE A 43 -12.52 7.96 -8.03
CA ILE A 43 -12.84 7.44 -9.36
C ILE A 43 -13.27 8.57 -10.29
N ARG A 44 -14.23 9.41 -9.85
CA ARG A 44 -14.71 10.56 -10.63
C ARG A 44 -13.62 11.57 -10.95
N MET A 45 -12.62 11.71 -10.06
CA MET A 45 -11.45 12.57 -10.27
C MET A 45 -10.40 11.97 -11.22
N GLY A 46 -10.52 10.69 -11.56
CA GLY A 46 -9.63 10.02 -12.53
C GLY A 46 -8.52 9.17 -11.92
N TYR A 47 -8.60 8.80 -10.64
CA TYR A 47 -7.71 7.80 -10.06
C TYR A 47 -8.15 6.39 -10.48
N ASP A 48 -7.26 5.65 -11.16
CA ASP A 48 -7.50 4.25 -11.53
C ASP A 48 -7.07 3.26 -10.44
N CYS A 49 -6.30 3.70 -9.45
CA CYS A 49 -5.88 2.88 -8.32
C CYS A 49 -6.07 3.62 -6.99
N VAL A 50 -6.63 2.93 -6.00
CA VAL A 50 -6.83 3.47 -4.65
C VAL A 50 -6.40 2.46 -3.61
N ALA A 51 -5.72 2.91 -2.54
CA ALA A 51 -5.54 2.10 -1.34
C ALA A 51 -6.31 2.67 -0.14
N ILE A 52 -7.12 1.83 0.48
CA ILE A 52 -7.87 2.16 1.70
C ILE A 52 -6.98 1.85 2.89
N ASN A 53 -6.67 2.88 3.68
CA ASN A 53 -5.79 2.82 4.82
C ASN A 53 -6.58 2.72 6.13
N ILE A 54 -6.22 1.74 6.96
CA ILE A 54 -6.60 1.67 8.36
C ILE A 54 -5.36 2.10 9.18
N ASP A 55 -5.47 3.19 9.92
CA ASP A 55 -4.41 3.65 10.83
C ASP A 55 -4.72 3.15 12.25
N VAL A 56 -3.85 2.27 12.76
CA VAL A 56 -3.98 1.70 14.11
C VAL A 56 -3.30 2.58 15.16
N GLY A 57 -2.48 3.56 14.75
CA GLY A 57 -1.70 4.36 15.68
C GLY A 57 -0.64 3.54 16.41
N ASP A 58 -0.31 3.93 17.65
CA ASP A 58 0.65 3.21 18.49
C ASP A 58 -0.06 2.08 19.24
N ILE A 59 0.28 0.83 18.88
CA ILE A 59 -0.27 -0.40 19.46
C ILE A 59 0.01 -0.45 20.97
N SER A 60 1.15 0.07 21.41
CA SER A 60 1.53 0.05 22.83
C SER A 60 0.66 0.98 23.68
N VAL A 61 0.31 2.16 23.15
CA VAL A 61 -0.50 3.17 23.83
C VAL A 61 -1.99 2.81 23.83
N THR A 62 -2.49 2.17 22.76
CA THR A 62 -3.88 1.70 22.71
C THR A 62 -4.16 0.65 23.79
N ASP A 63 -3.16 -0.16 24.14
CA ASP A 63 -3.27 -1.11 25.26
C ASP A 63 -3.31 -0.41 26.63
N GLU A 64 -2.61 0.71 26.81
CA GLU A 64 -2.63 1.49 28.04
C GLU A 64 -3.95 2.26 28.22
N MET A 65 -4.46 2.92 27.18
CA MET A 65 -5.78 3.58 27.21
C MET A 65 -6.92 2.59 27.46
N ASN A 66 -6.88 1.41 26.83
CA ASN A 66 -7.88 0.38 27.09
C ASN A 66 -7.81 -0.18 28.52
N ARG A 67 -6.61 -0.23 29.12
CA ARG A 67 -6.45 -0.60 30.53
C ARG A 67 -7.01 0.45 31.48
N LEU A 68 -6.78 1.73 31.19
CA LEU A 68 -7.31 2.83 31.99
C LEU A 68 -8.85 2.85 31.95
N ASN A 69 -9.44 2.69 30.77
CA ASN A 69 -10.90 2.57 30.61
C ASN A 69 -11.49 1.35 31.34
N LEU A 70 -10.78 0.21 31.36
CA LEU A 70 -11.20 -0.96 32.15
C LEU A 70 -11.07 -0.70 33.66
N SER A 71 -10.01 -0.03 34.11
CA SER A 71 -9.82 0.31 35.52
C SER A 71 -10.78 1.37 36.05
N GLU A 72 -11.28 2.28 35.19
CA GLU A 72 -12.32 3.25 35.56
C GLU A 72 -13.69 2.57 35.74
N LEU A 73 -13.95 1.46 35.06
CA LEU A 73 -15.14 0.62 35.27
C LEU A 73 -14.99 -0.26 36.53
N ASP A 74 -13.78 -0.77 36.80
CA ASP A 74 -13.46 -1.62 37.96
C ASP A 74 -13.24 -0.83 39.27
N ALA A 75 -13.19 0.51 39.24
CA ALA A 75 -13.13 1.34 40.45
C ALA A 75 -14.40 1.24 41.35
N SER A 76 -15.40 0.47 40.92
CA SER A 76 -16.57 0.09 41.72
C SER A 76 -16.44 -1.25 42.46
N ALA A 77 -15.32 -1.98 42.31
CA ALA A 77 -15.09 -3.25 43.00
C ALA A 77 -13.67 -3.33 43.57
N SER A 78 -13.54 -3.00 44.85
CA SER A 78 -12.32 -3.17 45.64
C SER A 78 -11.95 -4.64 45.83
N THR A 79 -10.69 -5.02 45.56
CA THR A 79 -9.86 -5.90 46.44
C THR A 79 -8.41 -5.93 45.93
N GLU A 80 -7.46 -5.72 46.84
CA GLU A 80 -6.01 -5.74 46.62
C GLU A 80 -5.46 -7.16 46.39
N GLU A 81 -4.59 -7.35 45.38
CA GLU A 81 -3.74 -8.55 45.27
C GLU A 81 -2.26 -8.19 44.95
N PRO A 82 -1.28 -8.98 45.46
CA PRO A 82 0.14 -8.61 45.55
C PRO A 82 0.96 -8.84 44.25
N PRO A 83 2.17 -8.26 44.11
CA PRO A 83 2.82 -8.09 42.81
C PRO A 83 3.58 -9.34 42.34
N THR A 84 3.21 -9.87 41.17
CA THR A 84 3.94 -11.00 40.53
C THR A 84 4.87 -10.54 39.37
N LYS A 85 6.09 -11.09 39.42
CA LYS A 85 7.30 -10.89 38.57
C LYS A 85 7.06 -10.42 37.10
N LYS A 86 7.59 -9.23 36.77
CA LYS A 86 7.35 -8.42 35.54
C LYS A 86 7.96 -8.90 34.19
N LYS A 87 8.63 -10.04 34.06
CA LYS A 87 9.42 -10.35 32.82
C LYS A 87 8.77 -11.26 31.76
N LYS A 88 7.57 -11.83 31.98
CA LYS A 88 6.91 -12.74 31.00
C LYS A 88 5.51 -12.29 30.50
N ARG A 89 4.91 -11.24 31.10
CA ARG A 89 3.57 -10.72 30.71
C ARG A 89 3.59 -9.83 29.46
N GLY A 90 4.69 -9.13 29.17
CA GLY A 90 4.76 -8.17 28.04
C GLY A 90 4.59 -8.79 26.64
N LYS A 91 5.16 -9.98 26.40
CA LYS A 91 5.06 -10.66 25.08
C LYS A 91 3.69 -11.26 24.79
N LYS A 92 2.93 -11.70 25.80
CA LYS A 92 1.57 -12.25 25.61
C LYS A 92 0.54 -11.16 25.30
N ASN A 93 0.69 -9.99 25.91
CA ASN A 93 -0.24 -8.87 25.69
C ASN A 93 -0.14 -8.33 24.26
N LEU A 94 1.06 -8.10 23.75
CA LEU A 94 1.24 -7.55 22.41
C LEU A 94 0.71 -8.48 21.30
N THR A 95 0.77 -9.80 21.50
CA THR A 95 0.15 -10.77 20.57
C THR A 95 -1.37 -10.69 20.58
N GLU A 96 -2.00 -10.36 21.71
CA GLU A 96 -3.44 -10.12 21.78
C GLU A 96 -3.82 -8.80 21.08
N SER A 97 -3.01 -7.75 21.23
CA SER A 97 -3.23 -6.45 20.57
C SER A 97 -3.08 -6.54 19.06
N LEU A 98 -2.12 -7.34 18.57
CA LEU A 98 -2.00 -7.66 17.13
C LEU A 98 -3.18 -8.50 16.60
N ASN A 99 -3.86 -9.26 17.45
CA ASN A 99 -5.09 -9.97 17.09
C ASN A 99 -6.34 -9.05 17.08
N ARG A 100 -6.26 -7.87 17.69
CA ARG A 100 -7.32 -6.84 17.68
C ARG A 100 -7.27 -5.94 16.44
N ILE A 101 -6.27 -6.10 15.57
CA ILE A 101 -6.21 -5.36 14.31
C ILE A 101 -7.44 -5.72 13.47
N PRO A 102 -8.21 -4.72 12.99
CA PRO A 102 -9.39 -4.98 12.18
C PRO A 102 -9.01 -5.67 10.86
N SER A 103 -9.96 -6.43 10.31
CA SER A 103 -9.78 -6.99 8.97
C SER A 103 -9.70 -5.88 7.91
N PRO A 104 -8.99 -6.10 6.79
CA PRO A 104 -8.98 -5.18 5.67
C PRO A 104 -10.38 -4.75 5.24
N PHE A 105 -10.60 -3.44 5.07
CA PHE A 105 -11.83 -2.91 4.51
C PHE A 105 -11.65 -2.62 3.02
N LEU A 106 -12.52 -3.20 2.20
CA LEU A 106 -12.62 -2.99 0.77
C LEU A 106 -14.05 -2.56 0.45
N VAL A 107 -14.20 -1.68 -0.53
CA VAL A 107 -15.51 -1.19 -0.98
C VAL A 107 -16.03 -2.14 -2.04
N ASP A 108 -17.32 -2.48 -1.96
CA ASP A 108 -17.97 -3.32 -2.95
C ASP A 108 -17.99 -2.63 -4.33
N GLU A 109 -17.48 -3.32 -5.34
CA GLU A 109 -17.36 -2.84 -6.71
C GLU A 109 -18.73 -2.62 -7.37
N SER A 110 -19.76 -3.36 -6.93
CA SER A 110 -21.13 -3.22 -7.44
C SER A 110 -21.71 -1.81 -7.21
N GLN A 111 -21.21 -1.11 -6.19
CA GLN A 111 -21.68 0.22 -5.80
C GLN A 111 -20.92 1.35 -6.51
N LEU A 112 -19.91 1.02 -7.32
CA LEU A 112 -19.03 1.97 -8.00
C LEU A 112 -19.40 2.09 -9.48
N ASP A 113 -19.37 3.31 -10.02
CA ASP A 113 -19.52 3.52 -11.46
C ASP A 113 -18.15 3.32 -12.14
N LEU A 114 -17.99 2.17 -12.80
CA LEU A 114 -16.76 1.78 -13.48
C LEU A 114 -16.84 1.93 -15.01
N SER A 115 -17.97 2.42 -15.53
CA SER A 115 -18.24 2.51 -16.97
C SER A 115 -17.20 3.35 -17.73
N GLY A 116 -16.68 4.40 -17.10
CA GLY A 116 -15.62 5.24 -17.66
C GLY A 116 -14.28 4.52 -17.82
N PHE A 117 -13.95 3.60 -16.90
CA PHE A 117 -12.76 2.77 -17.02
C PHE A 117 -12.91 1.73 -18.13
N GLU A 118 -14.08 1.09 -18.22
CA GLU A 118 -14.36 0.10 -19.27
C GLU A 118 -14.28 0.70 -20.67
N LYS A 119 -14.88 1.88 -20.89
CA LYS A 119 -14.78 2.62 -22.17
C LYS A 119 -13.34 2.98 -22.54
N SER A 120 -12.51 3.29 -21.55
CA SER A 120 -11.09 3.59 -21.77
C SER A 120 -10.21 2.34 -21.83
N GLY A 121 -10.79 1.14 -21.72
CA GLY A 121 -10.07 -0.14 -21.68
C GLY A 121 -9.19 -0.30 -20.45
N LYS A 122 -9.50 0.43 -19.36
CA LYS A 122 -8.80 0.38 -18.07
C LYS A 122 -9.63 -0.38 -17.05
N ARG A 123 -8.99 -0.76 -15.93
CA ARG A 123 -9.64 -1.40 -14.79
C ARG A 123 -9.28 -0.65 -13.53
N PHE A 124 -10.30 -0.40 -12.70
CA PHE A 124 -10.12 0.14 -11.38
C PHE A 124 -9.45 -0.90 -10.48
N ARG A 125 -8.50 -0.46 -9.64
CA ARG A 125 -7.79 -1.33 -8.71
C ARG A 125 -7.93 -0.80 -7.30
N GLN A 126 -8.31 -1.67 -6.38
CA GLN A 126 -8.37 -1.32 -4.96
C GLN A 126 -7.41 -2.18 -4.15
N TYR A 127 -6.66 -1.54 -3.25
CA TYR A 127 -5.73 -2.19 -2.33
C TYR A 127 -6.10 -1.90 -0.88
N SER A 128 -5.78 -2.82 0.02
CA SER A 128 -5.88 -2.58 1.46
C SER A 128 -4.52 -2.18 2.03
N ARG A 129 -4.51 -1.16 2.87
CA ARG A 129 -3.32 -0.63 3.52
C ARG A 129 -3.50 -0.59 5.03
N LEU A 130 -2.44 -0.94 5.74
CA LEU A 130 -2.37 -0.85 7.20
C LEU A 130 -1.23 0.08 7.61
N THR A 131 -1.51 1.03 8.50
CA THR A 131 -0.50 1.95 9.04
C THR A 131 -0.32 1.75 10.54
N PHE A 132 0.93 1.63 10.99
CA PHE A 132 1.28 1.51 12.40
C PHE A 132 2.20 2.64 12.84
N THR A 133 2.01 3.15 14.04
CA THR A 133 3.03 3.95 14.74
C THR A 133 3.85 3.03 15.61
N LEU A 134 5.16 3.04 15.42
CA LEU A 134 6.07 2.23 16.20
C LEU A 134 6.92 3.13 17.07
N SER A 135 6.99 2.78 18.35
CA SER A 135 7.88 3.37 19.36
C SER A 135 9.05 2.44 19.69
N ASP A 136 8.81 1.12 19.64
CA ASP A 136 9.79 0.08 19.96
C ASP A 136 10.13 -0.83 18.76
N PRO A 137 11.42 -1.17 18.54
CA PRO A 137 11.85 -2.02 17.43
C PRO A 137 11.46 -3.50 17.61
N ASP A 138 11.21 -3.95 18.84
CA ASP A 138 10.84 -5.35 19.10
C ASP A 138 9.45 -5.70 18.55
N ILE A 139 8.54 -4.72 18.56
CA ILE A 139 7.17 -4.83 18.02
C ILE A 139 7.22 -5.15 16.52
N LEU A 140 8.20 -4.60 15.80
CA LEU A 140 8.36 -4.82 14.37
C LEU A 140 8.46 -6.31 14.02
N THR A 141 9.20 -7.09 14.82
CA THR A 141 9.34 -8.53 14.59
C THR A 141 8.03 -9.29 14.82
N GLN A 142 7.20 -8.81 15.74
CA GLN A 142 5.92 -9.45 16.07
C GLN A 142 4.86 -9.16 15.01
N ILE A 143 4.83 -7.94 14.48
CA ILE A 143 4.03 -7.57 13.32
C ILE A 143 4.31 -8.52 12.15
N PHE A 144 5.57 -8.91 11.94
CA PHE A 144 5.97 -9.80 10.85
C PHE A 144 5.42 -11.23 10.97
N ILE A 145 5.21 -11.69 12.20
CA ILE A 145 4.70 -13.03 12.48
C ILE A 145 3.18 -13.06 12.36
N SER A 146 2.51 -11.95 12.68
CA SER A 146 1.06 -11.86 12.72
C SER A 146 0.41 -12.22 11.37
N LYS A 147 -0.63 -13.06 11.42
CA LYS A 147 -1.41 -13.44 10.22
C LYS A 147 -2.28 -12.28 9.73
N HIS A 148 -2.79 -11.45 10.65
CA HIS A 148 -3.63 -10.30 10.32
C HIS A 148 -2.89 -9.27 9.47
N THR A 149 -1.64 -8.93 9.80
CA THR A 149 -0.85 -8.00 8.98
C THR A 149 -0.61 -8.52 7.56
N LYS A 150 -0.47 -9.84 7.38
CA LYS A 150 -0.31 -10.47 6.06
C LYS A 150 -1.57 -10.46 5.19
N SER A 151 -2.74 -10.21 5.79
CA SER A 151 -4.00 -10.07 5.05
C SER A 151 -4.11 -8.75 4.29
N PHE A 152 -3.34 -7.73 4.69
CA PHE A 152 -3.27 -6.45 4.00
C PHE A 152 -2.36 -6.54 2.76
N ASP A 153 -2.63 -5.70 1.77
CA ASP A 153 -1.83 -5.63 0.55
C ASP A 153 -0.59 -4.74 0.74
N LEU A 154 -0.72 -3.65 1.48
CA LEU A 154 0.33 -2.68 1.75
C LEU A 154 0.52 -2.48 3.25
N ILE A 155 1.78 -2.42 3.68
CA ILE A 155 2.14 -2.14 5.07
C ILE A 155 2.94 -0.86 5.16
N ALA A 156 2.40 0.10 5.91
CA ALA A 156 3.00 1.38 6.19
C ALA A 156 3.42 1.49 7.67
N VAL A 157 4.55 2.11 7.93
CA VAL A 157 5.07 2.32 9.29
C VAL A 157 5.41 3.80 9.51
N ARG A 158 4.99 4.33 10.65
CA ARG A 158 5.34 5.63 11.21
C ARG A 158 6.38 5.44 12.32
N PRO A 159 7.69 5.56 12.02
CA PRO A 159 8.73 5.42 13.03
C PRO A 159 8.77 6.67 13.93
N ALA A 160 8.60 6.50 15.24
CA ALA A 160 8.77 7.58 16.21
C ALA A 160 10.26 7.96 16.41
N ASN A 161 11.14 6.96 16.32
CA ASN A 161 12.55 7.07 16.69
C ASN A 161 13.51 6.58 15.59
N GLU A 162 14.73 7.11 15.61
CA GLU A 162 15.81 6.73 14.69
C GLU A 162 16.20 5.24 14.76
N ALA A 163 16.10 4.64 15.95
CA ALA A 163 16.37 3.22 16.19
C ALA A 163 15.45 2.31 15.37
N ILE A 164 14.21 2.73 15.18
CA ILE A 164 13.21 1.98 14.41
C ILE A 164 13.53 2.10 12.93
N LEU A 165 13.85 3.31 12.44
CA LEU A 165 14.27 3.49 11.05
C LEU A 165 15.48 2.61 10.70
N THR A 166 16.44 2.50 11.61
CA THR A 166 17.59 1.59 11.48
C THR A 166 17.20 0.11 11.48
N SER A 167 16.16 -0.24 12.22
CA SER A 167 15.63 -1.61 12.24
C SER A 167 14.87 -1.95 10.96
N ILE A 168 14.13 -0.98 10.42
CA ILE A 168 13.43 -1.07 9.13
C ILE A 168 14.43 -1.26 8.00
N SER A 169 15.53 -0.50 7.98
CA SER A 169 16.56 -0.63 6.94
C SER A 169 17.22 -2.01 6.90
N LYS A 170 17.22 -2.74 8.03
CA LYS A 170 17.72 -4.12 8.11
C LYS A 170 16.65 -5.17 7.78
N LYS A 171 15.37 -4.80 7.83
CA LYS A 171 14.20 -5.67 7.71
C LYS A 171 13.25 -5.13 6.62
N SER A 172 13.77 -4.92 5.42
CA SER A 172 13.07 -4.27 4.30
C SER A 172 11.97 -5.13 3.65
N ASP A 173 11.93 -6.42 3.98
CA ASP A 173 11.10 -7.42 3.30
C ASP A 173 9.60 -7.27 3.51
N LEU A 174 9.13 -6.71 4.64
CA LEU A 174 7.69 -6.61 4.91
C LEU A 174 7.14 -5.20 4.76
N ILE A 175 7.96 -4.17 5.01
CA ILE A 175 7.49 -2.78 4.96
C ILE A 175 7.52 -2.29 3.52
N ASP A 176 6.44 -1.63 3.11
CA ASP A 176 6.29 -1.04 1.78
C ASP A 176 6.47 0.48 1.86
N ILE A 177 5.85 1.11 2.86
CA ILE A 177 5.80 2.56 3.00
C ILE A 177 6.34 3.00 4.37
N ILE A 178 7.20 4.01 4.38
CA ILE A 178 7.55 4.76 5.59
C ILE A 178 6.79 6.09 5.53
N THR A 179 5.93 6.32 6.52
CA THR A 179 5.16 7.55 6.67
C THR A 179 5.55 8.28 7.95
N TYR A 180 5.05 9.50 8.11
CA TYR A 180 5.28 10.30 9.30
C TYR A 180 4.05 11.18 9.56
N GLN A 181 3.99 11.75 10.76
CA GLN A 181 2.96 12.73 11.06
C GLN A 181 3.32 14.05 10.37
N GLN A 182 2.59 14.40 9.30
CA GLN A 182 3.00 15.44 8.35
C GLN A 182 3.16 16.83 9.00
N ALA A 183 2.26 17.16 9.91
CA ALA A 183 2.20 18.44 10.62
C ALA A 183 2.94 18.43 11.98
N ASP A 184 3.78 17.43 12.26
CA ASP A 184 4.55 17.39 13.50
C ASP A 184 5.67 18.45 13.51
N ASN A 185 6.02 18.96 14.69
CA ASN A 185 7.03 20.00 14.89
C ASN A 185 8.44 19.51 14.56
N LYS A 186 8.75 18.25 14.93
CA LYS A 186 10.10 17.71 14.76
C LYS A 186 10.06 16.22 14.48
N ILE A 187 10.61 15.83 13.35
CA ILE A 187 10.74 14.43 12.97
C ILE A 187 12.18 14.01 13.27
N SER A 188 12.34 13.18 14.30
CA SER A 188 13.62 12.80 14.90
C SER A 188 14.63 12.27 13.88
N TRP A 189 14.17 11.48 12.91
CA TRP A 189 15.02 10.73 11.98
C TRP A 189 15.30 11.41 10.64
N PHE A 190 14.76 12.60 10.37
CA PHE A 190 15.05 13.34 9.13
C PHE A 190 16.53 13.70 8.97
N GLY A 191 17.29 13.76 10.08
CA GLY A 191 18.74 13.96 10.05
C GLY A 191 19.54 12.74 9.53
N LYS A 192 18.92 11.55 9.45
CA LYS A 192 19.61 10.28 9.12
C LYS A 192 19.53 9.95 7.63
N LYS A 193 20.01 10.87 6.79
CA LYS A 193 20.02 10.76 5.33
C LYS A 193 20.52 9.41 4.80
N LYS A 194 21.63 8.89 5.35
CA LYS A 194 22.21 7.61 4.91
C LYS A 194 21.24 6.45 5.09
N ILE A 195 20.58 6.36 6.24
CA ILE A 195 19.64 5.28 6.54
C ILE A 195 18.39 5.40 5.67
N MET A 196 17.89 6.62 5.47
CA MET A 196 16.75 6.87 4.58
C MET A 196 17.05 6.43 3.14
N GLN A 197 18.25 6.73 2.63
CA GLN A 197 18.68 6.31 1.30
C GLN A 197 18.90 4.80 1.17
N VAL A 198 19.32 4.12 2.24
CA VAL A 198 19.35 2.65 2.28
C VAL A 198 17.93 2.10 2.15
N CYS A 199 16.97 2.59 2.94
CA CYS A 199 15.56 2.17 2.81
C CYS A 199 15.00 2.40 1.39
N GLN A 200 15.31 3.56 0.80
CA GLN A 200 14.93 3.89 -0.57
C GLN A 200 15.53 2.92 -1.60
N THR A 201 16.82 2.57 -1.45
CA THR A 201 17.53 1.64 -2.35
C THR A 201 17.00 0.22 -2.23
N GLU A 202 16.60 -0.17 -1.02
CA GLU A 202 15.89 -1.42 -0.75
C GLU A 202 14.48 -1.45 -1.36
N GLY A 203 13.99 -0.35 -1.93
CA GLY A 203 12.69 -0.25 -2.60
C GLY A 203 11.53 0.12 -1.67
N ILE A 204 11.81 0.57 -0.44
CA ILE A 204 10.79 1.10 0.47
C ILE A 204 10.49 2.55 0.04
N CYS A 205 9.21 2.87 -0.14
CA CYS A 205 8.79 4.23 -0.48
C CYS A 205 8.57 5.07 0.76
N PHE A 206 8.94 6.35 0.70
CA PHE A 206 8.54 7.33 1.71
C PHE A 206 7.25 8.00 1.28
N GLU A 207 6.40 8.38 2.24
CA GLU A 207 5.14 9.04 1.95
C GLU A 207 5.19 10.52 2.32
N LEU A 208 4.71 11.36 1.41
CA LEU A 208 4.38 12.76 1.66
C LEU A 208 2.88 12.94 1.42
N ALA A 209 2.15 13.38 2.44
CA ALA A 209 0.70 13.56 2.34
C ALA A 209 0.30 15.03 2.51
N TYR A 210 -0.68 15.47 1.71
CA TYR A 210 -1.03 16.89 1.62
C TYR A 210 -2.28 17.31 2.40
N ALA A 211 -3.15 16.40 2.86
CA ALA A 211 -4.39 16.81 3.54
C ALA A 211 -4.15 17.75 4.72
N SER A 212 -3.13 17.49 5.56
CA SER A 212 -2.79 18.35 6.70
C SER A 212 -2.30 19.75 6.29
N ALA A 213 -1.90 19.97 5.03
CA ALA A 213 -1.56 21.31 4.54
C ALA A 213 -2.80 22.13 4.16
N LEU A 214 -3.97 21.51 4.04
CA LEU A 214 -5.22 22.16 3.65
C LEU A 214 -6.03 22.69 4.85
N THR A 215 -5.69 22.29 6.07
CA THR A 215 -6.47 22.58 7.29
C THR A 215 -6.16 23.95 7.86
N ASP A 216 -5.01 24.11 8.53
CA ASP A 216 -4.62 25.33 9.22
C ASP A 216 -3.27 25.89 8.71
N ARG A 217 -3.06 27.19 8.91
CA ARG A 217 -1.83 27.90 8.54
C ARG A 217 -0.61 27.31 9.23
N VAL A 218 -0.69 26.97 10.52
CA VAL A 218 0.46 26.46 11.27
C VAL A 218 0.87 25.09 10.75
N ASP A 219 -0.11 24.19 10.61
CA ASP A 219 0.12 22.85 10.07
C ASP A 219 0.65 22.91 8.64
N ARG A 220 0.10 23.79 7.79
CA ARG A 220 0.60 24.01 6.43
C ARG A 220 2.07 24.40 6.39
N GLN A 221 2.51 25.31 7.26
CA GLN A 221 3.93 25.69 7.33
C GLN A 221 4.82 24.50 7.72
N ARG A 222 4.38 23.69 8.68
CA ARG A 222 5.10 22.48 9.12
C ARG A 222 5.17 21.44 8.00
N VAL A 223 4.06 21.15 7.32
CA VAL A 223 4.01 20.19 6.21
C VAL A 223 4.91 20.64 5.06
N PHE A 224 4.96 21.93 4.73
CA PHE A 224 5.89 22.45 3.73
C PHE A 224 7.36 22.30 4.15
N SER A 225 7.69 22.68 5.39
CA SER A 225 9.05 22.54 5.92
C SER A 225 9.52 21.08 5.94
N ASN A 226 8.70 20.19 6.52
CA ASN A 226 8.98 18.77 6.64
C ASN A 226 9.05 18.09 5.26
N GLY A 227 8.08 18.35 4.39
CA GLY A 227 8.06 17.77 3.04
C GLY A 227 9.26 18.20 2.20
N ARG A 228 9.68 19.46 2.30
CA ARG A 228 10.88 19.96 1.61
C ARG A 228 12.13 19.25 2.09
N GLN A 229 12.27 19.05 3.41
CA GLN A 229 13.39 18.31 3.98
C GLN A 229 13.42 16.86 3.50
N LEU A 230 12.27 16.19 3.44
CA LEU A 230 12.16 14.81 2.93
C LEU A 230 12.58 14.71 1.46
N ILE A 231 12.01 15.57 0.61
CA ILE A 231 12.27 15.61 -0.83
C ILE A 231 13.75 15.88 -1.12
N TYR A 232 14.35 16.83 -0.40
CA TYR A 232 15.77 17.14 -0.51
C TYR A 232 16.66 15.97 -0.08
N THR A 233 16.31 15.29 1.02
CA THR A 233 17.10 14.18 1.58
C THR A 233 17.13 12.97 0.64
N LEU A 234 15.98 12.65 0.04
CA LEU A 234 15.79 11.52 -0.87
C LEU A 234 16.04 11.86 -2.34
N LYS A 235 16.46 13.10 -2.64
CA LYS A 235 16.72 13.59 -4.00
C LYS A 235 15.54 13.38 -4.95
N LYS A 236 14.32 13.67 -4.50
CA LYS A 236 13.06 13.54 -5.26
C LYS A 236 12.70 12.12 -5.74
N LYS A 237 13.34 11.07 -5.19
CA LYS A 237 13.11 9.68 -5.59
C LYS A 237 12.43 8.86 -4.49
N GLY A 238 11.69 7.82 -4.87
CA GLY A 238 11.07 6.88 -3.92
C GLY A 238 10.13 7.55 -2.92
N ILE A 239 9.47 8.63 -3.33
CA ILE A 239 8.46 9.33 -2.52
C ILE A 239 7.12 9.18 -3.22
N VAL A 240 6.13 8.66 -2.50
CA VAL A 240 4.74 8.62 -2.95
C VAL A 240 4.01 9.82 -2.38
N PHE A 241 3.27 10.51 -3.24
CA PHE A 241 2.41 11.63 -2.84
C PHE A 241 0.97 11.14 -2.69
N THR A 242 0.40 11.31 -1.49
CA THR A 242 -0.94 10.81 -1.17
C THR A 242 -1.84 11.91 -0.60
N SER A 243 -3.15 11.70 -0.63
CA SER A 243 -4.07 12.66 0.01
C SER A 243 -4.04 12.54 1.52
N GLN A 244 -4.03 11.31 2.08
CA GLN A 244 -4.36 11.08 3.48
C GLN A 244 -5.76 11.64 3.82
N ALA A 245 -6.68 11.61 2.84
CA ALA A 245 -8.01 12.19 2.95
C ALA A 245 -8.85 11.45 4.01
N GLU A 246 -9.44 12.22 4.94
CA GLU A 246 -10.49 11.73 5.84
C GLU A 246 -11.86 12.19 5.37
N SER A 247 -11.92 13.34 4.71
CA SER A 247 -13.15 13.98 4.25
C SER A 247 -13.10 14.23 2.75
N LEU A 248 -14.26 14.33 2.11
CA LEU A 248 -14.35 14.49 0.65
C LEU A 248 -13.58 15.72 0.16
N ILE A 249 -13.61 16.80 0.93
CA ILE A 249 -12.92 18.07 0.62
C ILE A 249 -11.40 17.98 0.62
N ASP A 250 -10.82 16.94 1.22
CA ASP A 250 -9.37 16.77 1.27
C ASP A 250 -8.82 16.21 -0.03
N LEU A 251 -9.66 15.53 -0.83
CA LEU A 251 -9.22 14.90 -2.07
C LEU A 251 -9.09 15.92 -3.21
N ARG A 252 -8.01 15.80 -3.98
CA ARG A 252 -7.74 16.58 -5.20
C ARG A 252 -7.60 15.65 -6.40
N ALA A 253 -7.82 16.16 -7.62
CA ALA A 253 -7.60 15.38 -8.82
C ALA A 253 -6.10 15.10 -9.02
N PRO A 254 -5.70 14.04 -9.75
CA PRO A 254 -4.29 13.69 -9.93
C PRO A 254 -3.44 14.84 -10.48
N ILE A 255 -3.98 15.62 -11.42
CA ILE A 255 -3.27 16.74 -12.04
C ILE A 255 -3.09 17.90 -11.06
N ASP A 256 -4.12 18.20 -10.26
CA ASP A 256 -4.04 19.21 -9.21
C ASP A 256 -3.04 18.80 -8.12
N ALA A 257 -3.04 17.52 -7.76
CA ALA A 257 -2.06 16.96 -6.83
C ALA A 257 -0.63 17.07 -7.39
N MET A 258 -0.41 16.83 -8.68
CA MET A 258 0.90 17.08 -9.32
C MET A 258 1.28 18.56 -9.28
N ASN A 259 0.34 19.47 -9.52
CA ASN A 259 0.61 20.91 -9.46
C ASN A 259 0.96 21.37 -8.03
N MET A 260 0.32 20.79 -7.01
CA MET A 260 0.68 21.09 -5.62
C MET A 260 2.13 20.73 -5.29
N LEU A 261 2.71 19.70 -5.93
CA LEU A 261 4.11 19.32 -5.72
C LEU A 261 5.12 20.43 -6.07
N GLN A 262 4.72 21.41 -6.90
CA GLN A 262 5.54 22.59 -7.18
C GLN A 262 5.82 23.43 -5.92
N LEU A 263 4.91 23.41 -4.93
CA LEU A 263 5.10 24.08 -3.64
C LEU A 263 6.26 23.49 -2.82
N TRP A 264 6.63 22.23 -3.10
CA TRP A 264 7.80 21.57 -2.53
C TRP A 264 8.99 21.52 -3.51
N GLU A 265 9.02 22.39 -4.52
CA GLU A 265 10.09 22.50 -5.52
C GLU A 265 10.33 21.24 -6.36
N VAL A 266 9.27 20.46 -6.56
CA VAL A 266 9.26 19.37 -7.54
C VAL A 266 8.84 19.95 -8.89
N GLY A 267 9.65 19.73 -9.92
CA GLY A 267 9.33 20.18 -11.28
C GLY A 267 8.18 19.37 -11.86
N SER A 268 7.51 19.91 -12.89
CA SER A 268 6.44 19.22 -13.63
C SER A 268 6.86 17.85 -14.14
N ASP A 269 8.11 17.74 -14.57
CA ASP A 269 8.67 16.53 -15.20
C ASP A 269 8.77 15.38 -14.19
N ASP A 270 9.13 15.71 -12.95
CA ASP A 270 9.25 14.76 -11.84
C ASP A 270 7.90 14.48 -11.16
N ALA A 271 6.96 15.45 -11.17
CA ALA A 271 5.72 15.39 -10.40
C ALA A 271 4.88 14.15 -10.72
N ARG A 272 4.86 13.72 -11.99
CA ARG A 272 4.15 12.50 -12.42
C ARG A 272 4.67 11.24 -11.73
N GLN A 273 5.96 11.17 -11.42
CA GLN A 273 6.56 10.00 -10.77
C GLN A 273 5.99 9.78 -9.35
N PHE A 274 5.63 10.84 -8.63
CA PHE A 274 5.11 10.76 -7.26
C PHE A 274 3.72 10.12 -7.15
N ILE A 275 2.91 10.22 -8.21
CA ILE A 275 1.51 9.74 -8.24
C ILE A 275 1.35 8.51 -9.14
N SER A 276 2.23 8.35 -10.14
CA SER A 276 2.18 7.25 -11.11
C SER A 276 3.36 6.29 -10.94
N GLY A 277 4.58 6.78 -11.14
CA GLY A 277 5.78 5.93 -11.22
C GLY A 277 6.11 5.16 -9.94
N TYR A 278 6.35 5.87 -8.84
CA TYR A 278 6.70 5.26 -7.56
C TYR A 278 5.56 4.41 -6.99
N PRO A 279 4.27 4.84 -7.04
CA PRO A 279 3.15 3.97 -6.67
C PRO A 279 3.10 2.66 -7.46
N LYS A 280 3.35 2.69 -8.77
CA LYS A 280 3.41 1.47 -9.59
C LYS A 280 4.52 0.53 -9.13
N GLN A 281 5.73 1.05 -8.92
CA GLN A 281 6.88 0.27 -8.45
C GLN A 281 6.61 -0.33 -7.05
N LEU A 282 6.01 0.47 -6.16
CA LEU A 282 5.62 0.07 -4.82
C LEU A 282 4.62 -1.09 -4.83
N LEU A 283 3.56 -0.98 -5.64
CA LEU A 283 2.54 -2.03 -5.76
C LEU A 283 3.11 -3.33 -6.34
N GLN A 284 3.96 -3.22 -7.37
CA GLN A 284 4.66 -4.38 -7.94
C GLN A 284 5.56 -5.06 -6.91
N ARG A 285 6.29 -4.28 -6.11
CA ARG A 285 7.10 -4.81 -5.00
C ARG A 285 6.22 -5.53 -3.97
N ALA A 286 5.12 -4.91 -3.54
CA ALA A 286 4.19 -5.51 -2.57
C ALA A 286 3.62 -6.86 -3.07
N GLU A 287 3.24 -6.92 -4.35
CA GLU A 287 2.77 -8.16 -4.98
C GLU A 287 3.89 -9.22 -5.08
N SER A 288 5.12 -8.82 -5.40
CA SER A 288 6.26 -9.73 -5.49
C SER A 288 6.63 -10.38 -4.15
N LYS A 289 6.33 -9.71 -3.02
CA LYS A 289 6.53 -10.27 -1.67
C LYS A 289 5.53 -11.39 -1.36
N ARG A 290 4.34 -11.33 -1.98
CA ARG A 290 3.33 -12.39 -1.86
C ARG A 290 3.66 -13.59 -2.74
N THR A 291 4.41 -13.41 -3.82
CA THR A 291 4.96 -14.51 -4.62
C THR A 291 6.31 -14.99 -4.04
N LEU A 292 6.86 -16.08 -4.57
CA LEU A 292 8.23 -16.48 -4.24
C LEU A 292 9.17 -15.49 -4.94
N ARG A 293 9.95 -14.72 -4.16
CA ARG A 293 10.84 -13.62 -4.58
C ARG A 293 11.36 -13.80 -6.03
N GLY A 294 10.81 -13.01 -6.96
CA GLY A 294 11.29 -12.96 -8.35
C GLY A 294 10.60 -13.90 -9.34
N ILE A 295 9.60 -14.69 -8.92
CA ILE A 295 8.79 -15.49 -9.86
C ILE A 295 7.52 -14.70 -10.19
N VAL A 296 7.55 -13.97 -11.30
CA VAL A 296 6.35 -13.55 -12.01
C VAL A 296 6.05 -14.64 -13.02
N HIS A 297 5.09 -15.51 -12.70
CA HIS A 297 4.65 -16.53 -13.62
C HIS A 297 3.63 -15.92 -14.59
N SER A 298 4.09 -15.51 -15.76
CA SER A 298 3.24 -15.14 -16.88
C SER A 298 3.05 -16.38 -17.74
N THR A 299 2.05 -17.21 -17.44
CA THR A 299 1.60 -18.25 -18.36
C THR A 299 0.60 -17.68 -19.35
N PRO A 300 0.77 -17.93 -20.66
CA PRO A 300 -0.36 -17.78 -21.57
C PRO A 300 -1.47 -18.72 -21.10
N ILE A 301 -2.68 -18.16 -20.97
CA ILE A 301 -3.83 -18.94 -20.52
C ILE A 301 -4.21 -19.89 -21.66
N VAL A 302 -3.91 -21.18 -21.50
CA VAL A 302 -4.53 -22.26 -22.25
C VAL A 302 -5.71 -22.73 -21.42
N GLU A 303 -6.91 -22.22 -21.72
CA GLU A 303 -8.15 -22.70 -21.12
C GLU A 303 -8.48 -24.09 -21.70
N ASP A 304 -8.22 -25.17 -20.96
CA ASP A 304 -8.87 -26.47 -21.20
C ASP A 304 -10.17 -26.48 -20.38
N ARG A 305 -11.30 -26.08 -20.98
CA ARG A 305 -12.62 -26.17 -20.31
C ARG A 305 -13.15 -27.60 -20.40
N GLN A 306 -12.89 -28.41 -19.39
CA GLN A 306 -13.77 -29.53 -19.05
C GLN A 306 -14.43 -29.22 -17.69
N ASN A 307 -15.76 -29.17 -17.68
CA ASN A 307 -16.62 -29.05 -16.48
C ASN A 307 -16.61 -27.74 -15.68
N GLY A 308 -16.24 -26.60 -16.27
CA GLY A 308 -16.45 -25.28 -15.65
C GLY A 308 -15.43 -24.87 -14.58
N GLU A 309 -14.34 -25.64 -14.44
CA GLU A 309 -13.22 -25.31 -13.56
C GLU A 309 -12.07 -24.71 -14.38
N ILE A 310 -11.51 -23.57 -13.96
CA ILE A 310 -10.37 -22.93 -14.64
C ILE A 310 -9.10 -23.70 -14.26
N THR A 311 -8.65 -24.62 -15.11
CA THR A 311 -7.36 -25.33 -14.94
C THR A 311 -6.26 -24.61 -15.74
N ALA A 312 -5.57 -23.66 -15.11
CA ALA A 312 -4.33 -23.12 -15.68
C ALA A 312 -3.20 -24.14 -15.46
N LYS A 313 -2.60 -24.67 -16.53
CA LYS A 313 -1.42 -25.56 -16.43
C LYS A 313 -0.21 -24.77 -15.91
N VAL A 314 0.17 -25.00 -14.67
CA VAL A 314 1.35 -24.36 -14.04
C VAL A 314 2.52 -25.37 -14.09
N PRO A 315 3.64 -25.07 -14.76
CA PRO A 315 4.81 -25.94 -14.72
C PRO A 315 5.48 -25.80 -13.34
N SER A 316 5.12 -26.69 -12.42
CA SER A 316 5.73 -26.72 -11.10
C SER A 316 6.95 -27.63 -11.09
N LYS A 317 8.15 -27.08 -10.85
CA LYS A 317 9.30 -27.92 -10.55
C LYS A 317 9.36 -28.42 -9.10
N ASN A 318 8.43 -28.06 -8.18
CA ASN A 318 8.31 -28.67 -6.83
C ASN A 318 7.12 -28.15 -5.95
N LEU A 319 5.99 -27.72 -6.51
CA LEU A 319 4.82 -27.26 -5.73
C LEU A 319 3.55 -27.90 -6.29
N LYS A 320 2.66 -28.42 -5.45
CA LYS A 320 1.35 -28.94 -5.92
C LYS A 320 0.65 -27.85 -6.73
N GLU A 321 0.27 -28.17 -7.97
CA GLU A 321 -0.28 -27.25 -8.97
C GLU A 321 -1.45 -26.40 -8.43
N SER A 322 -2.34 -27.02 -7.67
CA SER A 322 -3.48 -26.34 -7.02
C SER A 322 -3.09 -25.30 -5.98
N ALA A 323 -1.96 -25.47 -5.28
CA ALA A 323 -1.47 -24.50 -4.30
C ALA A 323 -0.77 -23.31 -4.97
N ALA A 324 -0.06 -23.55 -6.07
CA ALA A 324 0.55 -22.49 -6.88
C ALA A 324 -0.51 -21.62 -7.56
N LEU A 325 -1.54 -22.26 -8.14
CA LEU A 325 -2.65 -21.57 -8.80
C LEU A 325 -3.48 -20.74 -7.81
N LYS A 326 -3.82 -21.30 -6.63
CA LYS A 326 -4.46 -20.53 -5.53
C LYS A 326 -3.64 -19.29 -5.13
N ARG A 327 -2.31 -19.40 -5.15
CA ARG A 327 -1.41 -18.29 -4.82
C ARG A 327 -1.37 -17.23 -5.93
N LEU A 328 -1.37 -17.63 -7.20
CA LEU A 328 -1.43 -16.69 -8.32
C LEU A 328 -2.77 -15.95 -8.37
N LEU A 329 -3.90 -16.66 -8.20
CA LEU A 329 -5.23 -16.03 -8.12
C LEU A 329 -5.39 -15.10 -6.90
N SER A 330 -4.58 -15.25 -5.85
CA SER A 330 -4.56 -14.30 -4.74
C SER A 330 -3.93 -12.95 -5.11
N VAL A 331 -3.16 -12.88 -6.19
CA VAL A 331 -2.57 -11.63 -6.68
C VAL A 331 -3.64 -10.86 -7.47
N LYS A 332 -4.01 -9.68 -6.97
CA LYS A 332 -5.06 -8.84 -7.57
C LYS A 332 -4.78 -8.50 -9.03
N HIS A 333 -3.54 -8.11 -9.34
CA HIS A 333 -3.16 -7.80 -10.72
C HIS A 333 -3.35 -9.00 -11.66
N PHE A 334 -2.98 -10.21 -11.21
CA PHE A 334 -3.17 -11.44 -11.97
C PHE A 334 -4.67 -11.77 -12.13
N LYS A 335 -5.45 -11.68 -11.06
CA LYS A 335 -6.90 -11.90 -11.10
C LYS A 335 -7.59 -10.97 -12.11
N LEU A 336 -7.26 -9.68 -12.07
CA LEU A 336 -7.81 -8.69 -13.00
C LEU A 336 -7.40 -8.94 -14.46
N GLN A 337 -6.21 -9.50 -14.69
CA GLN A 337 -5.79 -9.90 -16.04
C GLN A 337 -6.56 -11.12 -16.55
N VAL A 338 -6.83 -12.10 -15.69
CA VAL A 338 -7.63 -13.29 -16.03
C VAL A 338 -9.07 -12.90 -16.37
N GLU A 339 -9.68 -12.03 -15.56
CA GLU A 339 -11.05 -11.55 -15.81
C GLU A 339 -11.19 -10.68 -17.06
N ALA A 340 -10.10 -10.03 -17.50
CA ALA A 340 -10.08 -9.18 -18.69
C ALA A 340 -9.80 -9.95 -19.99
N ALA A 341 -9.52 -11.25 -19.94
CA ALA A 341 -9.26 -12.04 -21.13
C ALA A 341 -10.56 -12.25 -21.93
N PRO A 342 -10.57 -11.99 -23.26
CA PRO A 342 -11.77 -12.23 -24.07
C PRO A 342 -12.10 -13.73 -24.11
N PRO A 343 -13.39 -14.12 -24.10
CA PRO A 343 -13.78 -15.51 -24.31
C PRO A 343 -13.29 -15.95 -25.69
N LYS A 344 -12.56 -17.06 -25.76
CA LYS A 344 -12.17 -17.64 -27.06
C LYS A 344 -13.43 -18.08 -27.79
N GLU A 345 -13.60 -17.58 -29.02
CA GLU A 345 -14.49 -18.21 -29.99
C GLU A 345 -14.03 -19.65 -30.16
N LYS A 346 -14.97 -20.61 -30.04
CA LYS A 346 -14.71 -22.00 -30.40
C LYS A 346 -14.33 -21.99 -31.88
N GLN A 347 -13.04 -22.15 -32.20
CA GLN A 347 -12.65 -22.62 -33.52
C GLN A 347 -13.32 -23.97 -33.66
N GLY A 348 -14.32 -24.05 -34.54
CA GLY A 348 -14.96 -25.31 -34.88
C GLY A 348 -13.88 -26.25 -35.39
N ASP A 349 -13.85 -27.46 -34.83
CA ASP A 349 -13.19 -28.59 -35.46
C ASP A 349 -13.91 -28.85 -36.79
N GLU A 350 -13.46 -28.18 -37.86
CA GLU A 350 -13.65 -28.67 -39.22
C GLU A 350 -12.71 -29.86 -39.39
N HIS A 351 -13.16 -31.02 -38.90
CA HIS A 351 -12.74 -32.30 -39.45
C HIS A 351 -13.23 -32.35 -40.90
N MET A 352 -12.37 -31.97 -41.84
CA MET A 352 -12.49 -32.44 -43.22
C MET A 352 -12.10 -33.92 -43.24
N GLU A 353 -13.11 -34.77 -43.20
CA GLU A 353 -13.06 -36.07 -43.88
C GLU A 353 -13.10 -35.80 -45.38
N GLU A 354 -12.01 -36.12 -46.08
CA GLU A 354 -12.02 -36.78 -47.39
C GLU A 354 -10.66 -37.43 -47.66
#